data_AF-A0A3M0XHG3-F1
#
_entry.id   AF-A0A3M0XHG3-F1
#
_cell.length_a   1.000
_cell.length_b   1.000
_cell.length_c   1.000
_cell.angle_alpha   90.00
_cell.angle_beta   90.00
_cell.angle_gamma   90.00
#
_symmetry.space_group_name_H-M   'P 1'
#
loop_
_entity.id
_entity.type
_entity.pdbx_description
1 polymer ?
#
loop_
_entity_poly.entity_id
_entity_poly.type
_entity_poly.pdbx_seq_one_letter_code
_entity_poly.pdbx_strand_id
1 'polypeptide(L)'
;MRIPTTWRKALREERLLIASPFDPGCGRPTLLTSARRNRFVAICASEILVANAVPGSKTEALCHEILAMGKRLWLLGVSRNSRLAGLGARVATVEELIRYAAEKLSNAGVPR
;
A
#
# COMPACT_ATOMS: atom_id res chain seq x y z
N MET A 1 19.42 9.94 6.61
CA MET A 1 19.11 8.72 5.83
C MET A 1 20.12 8.59 4.69
N ARG A 2 20.80 7.45 4.54
CA ARG A 2 21.73 7.22 3.41
C ARG A 2 20.97 6.64 2.23
N ILE A 3 20.96 7.34 1.09
CA ILE A 3 20.26 6.90 -0.12
C ILE A 3 21.12 5.88 -0.87
N PRO A 4 20.62 4.66 -1.17
CA PRO A 4 21.31 3.69 -2.00
C PRO A 4 21.70 4.26 -3.36
N THR A 5 22.89 3.93 -3.86
CA THR A 5 23.37 4.42 -5.16
C THR A 5 22.46 4.02 -6.31
N THR A 6 21.85 2.83 -6.23
CA THR A 6 20.88 2.30 -7.18
C THR A 6 19.63 3.17 -7.33
N TRP A 7 19.28 3.98 -6.32
CA TRP A 7 18.10 4.84 -6.34
C TRP A 7 18.37 6.22 -6.95
N ARG A 8 19.63 6.66 -7.00
CA ARG A 8 20.00 8.03 -7.38
C ARG A 8 19.54 8.42 -8.78
N LYS A 9 19.65 7.51 -9.76
CA LYS A 9 19.20 7.76 -11.14
C LYS A 9 17.69 8.00 -11.18
N ALA A 10 16.91 7.11 -10.57
CA ALA A 10 15.45 7.23 -10.53
C ALA A 10 14.97 8.47 -9.77
N LEU A 11 15.66 8.87 -8.70
CA LEU A 11 15.39 10.13 -7.98
C LEU A 11 15.65 11.35 -8.87
N ARG A 12 16.78 11.38 -9.58
CA ARG A 12 17.15 12.49 -10.46
C ARG A 12 16.22 12.61 -11.67
N GLU A 13 15.77 11.47 -12.18
CA GLU A 13 14.81 11.40 -13.29
C GLU A 13 13.34 11.52 -12.82
N GLU A 14 13.10 11.84 -11.55
CA GLU A 14 11.76 12.04 -10.97
C GLU A 14 10.82 10.82 -11.10
N ARG A 15 11.39 9.63 -11.33
CA ARG A 15 10.67 8.34 -11.39
C ARG A 15 10.58 7.65 -10.03
N LEU A 16 11.17 8.24 -8.98
CA LEU A 16 11.12 7.77 -7.60
C LEU A 16 10.99 8.96 -6.67
N LEU A 17 10.06 8.88 -5.71
CA LEU A 17 9.89 9.84 -4.63
C LEU A 17 10.12 9.15 -3.28
N ILE A 18 10.89 9.78 -2.40
CA ILE A 18 10.99 9.36 -0.99
C ILE A 18 10.20 10.35 -0.14
N ALA A 19 9.08 9.90 0.40
CA ALA A 19 8.25 10.68 1.31
C ALA A 19 8.34 10.13 2.74
N SER A 20 8.34 11.02 3.72
CA SER A 20 8.38 10.68 5.15
C SER A 20 7.34 11.51 5.92
N PRO A 21 6.47 10.89 6.73
CA PRO A 21 5.58 11.61 7.64
C PRO A 21 6.25 12.00 8.96
N PHE A 22 7.58 11.88 9.07
CA PHE A 22 8.33 12.07 10.31
C PHE A 22 9.27 13.26 10.24
N ASP A 23 9.42 13.92 11.38
CA ASP A 23 10.42 14.98 11.57
C ASP A 23 11.85 14.43 11.46
N PRO A 24 12.83 15.28 11.11
CA PRO A 24 14.23 14.87 10.92
C PRO A 24 14.86 14.13 12.10
N GLY A 25 14.35 14.32 13.33
CA GLY A 25 14.84 13.66 14.55
C GLY A 25 14.34 12.21 14.75
N CYS A 26 13.39 11.72 13.95
CA CYS A 26 12.85 10.37 14.10
C CYS A 26 13.80 9.32 13.49
N GLY A 27 14.76 8.83 14.30
CA GLY A 27 15.83 7.95 13.81
C GLY A 27 15.51 6.44 13.81
N ARG A 28 14.90 5.91 14.88
CA ARG A 28 14.72 4.45 15.04
C ARG A 28 13.32 3.99 14.63
N PRO A 29 13.20 3.01 13.73
CA PRO A 29 11.95 2.31 13.51
C PRO A 29 11.48 1.60 14.79
N THR A 30 10.22 1.81 15.15
CA THR A 30 9.52 1.14 16.25
C THR A 30 8.20 0.58 15.74
N LEU A 31 7.48 -0.17 16.57
CA LEU A 31 6.12 -0.59 16.24
C LEU A 31 5.19 0.60 15.96
N LEU A 32 5.32 1.67 16.76
CA LEU A 32 4.51 2.88 16.61
C LEU A 32 4.86 3.65 15.33
N THR A 33 6.15 3.86 15.04
CA THR A 33 6.54 4.56 13.80
C THR A 33 6.23 3.72 12.57
N SER A 34 6.34 2.39 12.64
CA SER A 34 5.91 1.50 11.55
C SER A 34 4.41 1.60 11.26
N ALA A 35 3.57 1.63 12.31
CA ALA A 35 2.13 1.82 12.15
C ALA A 35 1.80 3.19 11.53
N ARG A 36 2.42 4.28 12.03
CA ARG A 36 2.24 5.64 11.48
C ARG A 36 2.66 5.73 10.00
N ARG A 37 3.80 5.12 9.64
CA ARG A 37 4.26 5.06 8.24
C ARG A 37 3.26 4.31 7.36
N ASN A 38 2.77 3.15 7.80
CA ASN A 38 1.85 2.36 6.99
C ASN A 38 0.50 3.06 6.79
N ARG A 39 -0.01 3.77 7.81
CA ARG A 39 -1.18 4.65 7.68
C ARG A 39 -0.93 5.78 6.68
N PHE A 40 0.24 6.41 6.73
CA PHE A 40 0.61 7.43 5.76
C PHE A 40 0.60 6.87 4.31
N VAL A 41 1.20 5.70 4.09
CA VAL A 41 1.14 5.02 2.78
C VAL A 41 -0.31 4.75 2.36
N ALA A 42 -1.15 4.26 3.26
CA ALA A 42 -2.56 4.02 2.99
C ALA A 42 -3.31 5.30 2.60
N ILE A 43 -3.02 6.44 3.25
CA ILE A 43 -3.62 7.75 2.93
C ILE A 43 -3.17 8.24 1.55
N CYS A 44 -1.91 8.07 1.17
CA CYS A 44 -1.41 8.48 -0.15
C CYS A 44 -1.91 7.57 -1.29
N ALA A 45 -2.17 6.29 -1.01
CA ALA A 45 -2.55 5.34 -2.03
C ALA A 45 -4.01 5.51 -2.50
N SER A 46 -4.23 5.46 -3.82
CA SER A 46 -5.56 5.40 -4.42
C SER A 46 -6.17 4.00 -4.41
N GLU A 47 -5.32 2.98 -4.46
CA GLU A 47 -5.68 1.55 -4.40
C GLU A 47 -4.68 0.88 -3.47
N ILE A 48 -5.14 -0.05 -2.65
CA ILE A 48 -4.28 -0.76 -1.71
C ILE A 48 -4.45 -2.26 -1.95
N LEU A 49 -3.34 -2.97 -2.12
CA LEU A 49 -3.30 -4.42 -2.22
C LEU A 49 -2.62 -4.98 -0.98
N VAL A 50 -3.29 -5.93 -0.31
CA VAL A 50 -2.72 -6.69 0.80
C VAL A 50 -2.65 -8.15 0.41
N ALA A 51 -1.43 -8.65 0.22
CA ALA A 51 -1.20 -10.05 -0.14
C ALA A 51 -1.60 -11.01 0.98
N ASN A 52 -1.37 -10.63 2.24
CA ASN A 52 -1.71 -11.45 3.39
C ASN A 52 -1.92 -10.60 4.65
N ALA A 53 -3.04 -10.79 5.33
CA ALA A 53 -3.34 -10.22 6.63
C ALA A 53 -3.71 -11.36 7.60
N VAL A 54 -2.77 -11.73 8.47
CA VAL A 54 -3.04 -12.77 9.48
C VAL A 54 -4.09 -12.24 10.48
N PRO A 55 -5.07 -13.05 10.90
CA PRO A 55 -6.01 -12.64 11.94
C PRO A 55 -5.31 -12.19 13.23
N GLY A 56 -5.77 -11.09 13.82
CA GLY A 56 -5.17 -10.42 14.98
C GLY A 56 -3.87 -9.65 14.68
N SER A 57 -3.42 -9.61 13.42
CA SER A 57 -2.18 -8.90 13.07
C SER A 57 -2.38 -7.39 12.95
N LYS A 58 -1.27 -6.64 13.05
CA LYS A 58 -1.26 -5.20 12.78
C LYS A 58 -1.66 -4.87 11.33
N THR A 59 -1.46 -5.79 10.40
CA THR A 59 -1.88 -5.63 9.00
C THR A 59 -3.40 -5.75 8.89
N GLU A 60 -4.03 -6.70 9.58
CA GLU A 60 -5.50 -6.81 9.60
C GLU A 60 -6.12 -5.56 10.24
N ALA A 61 -5.56 -5.08 11.36
CA ALA A 61 -6.01 -3.83 11.99
C ALA A 61 -5.92 -2.63 11.03
N LEU A 62 -4.84 -2.52 10.25
CA LEU A 62 -4.71 -1.49 9.23
C LEU A 62 -5.74 -1.66 8.10
N CYS A 63 -6.05 -2.91 7.69
CA CYS A 63 -7.11 -3.17 6.70
C CYS A 63 -8.47 -2.66 7.18
N HIS A 64 -8.81 -2.85 8.45
CA HIS A 64 -10.03 -2.28 9.03
C HIS A 64 -10.05 -0.75 8.95
N GLU A 65 -8.95 -0.09 9.29
CA GLU A 65 -8.85 1.37 9.18
C GLU A 65 -9.01 1.85 7.72
N ILE A 66 -8.37 1.16 6.77
CA ILE A 66 -8.47 1.46 5.33
C ILE A 66 -9.91 1.36 4.84
N LEU A 67 -10.62 0.30 5.22
CA LEU A 67 -12.02 0.10 4.86
C LEU A 67 -12.91 1.16 5.50
N ALA A 68 -12.67 1.52 6.76
CA ALA A 68 -13.39 2.60 7.45
C ALA A 68 -13.16 3.98 6.80
N MET A 69 -11.99 4.21 6.19
CA MET A 69 -11.71 5.41 5.38
C MET A 69 -12.43 5.40 4.01
N GLY A 70 -13.14 4.32 3.66
CA GLY A 70 -13.82 4.16 2.37
C GLY A 70 -12.86 3.92 1.19
N LYS A 71 -11.60 3.53 1.47
CA LYS A 71 -10.60 3.29 0.43
C LYS A 71 -10.74 1.90 -0.17
N ARG A 72 -10.38 1.77 -1.45
CA ARG A 72 -10.38 0.48 -2.14
C ARG A 72 -9.23 -0.41 -1.66
N LEU A 73 -9.62 -1.51 -1.04
CA LEU A 73 -8.72 -2.56 -0.54
C LEU A 73 -8.91 -3.85 -1.34
N TRP A 74 -7.81 -4.35 -1.89
CA TRP A 74 -7.71 -5.61 -2.60
C TRP A 74 -6.98 -6.65 -1.76
N LEU A 75 -7.45 -7.89 -1.82
CA LEU A 75 -6.86 -9.05 -1.15
C LEU A 75 -6.45 -10.08 -2.20
N LEU A 76 -5.24 -10.62 -2.04
CA LEU A 76 -4.77 -11.69 -2.89
C LEU A 76 -5.28 -13.04 -2.37
N GLY A 77 -6.29 -13.61 -3.02
CA GLY A 77 -6.88 -14.90 -2.66
C GLY A 77 -7.74 -14.92 -1.37
N VAL A 78 -8.50 -16.01 -1.19
CA VAL A 78 -9.63 -16.07 -0.25
C VAL A 78 -9.30 -16.71 1.11
N SER A 79 -8.37 -17.66 1.19
CA SER A 79 -8.38 -18.64 2.28
C SER A 79 -7.96 -18.13 3.67
N ARG A 80 -7.15 -17.06 3.77
CA ARG A 80 -6.75 -16.47 5.07
C ARG A 80 -7.35 -15.10 5.37
N ASN A 81 -7.91 -14.42 4.37
CA ASN A 81 -8.41 -13.04 4.49
C ASN A 81 -9.95 -12.95 4.39
N SER A 82 -10.68 -14.07 4.46
CA SER A 82 -12.14 -14.12 4.22
C SER A 82 -12.95 -13.18 5.10
N ARG A 83 -12.50 -12.92 6.33
CA ARG A 83 -13.13 -11.95 7.25
C ARG A 83 -13.14 -10.53 6.68
N LEU A 84 -12.06 -10.12 6.03
CA LEU A 84 -11.94 -8.79 5.43
C LEU A 84 -12.79 -8.66 4.16
N ALA A 85 -13.00 -9.75 3.43
CA ALA A 85 -13.92 -9.75 2.28
C ALA A 85 -15.36 -9.43 2.71
N GLY A 86 -15.82 -9.99 3.83
CA GLY A 86 -17.13 -9.67 4.43
C GLY A 86 -17.28 -8.20 4.87
N LEU A 87 -16.19 -7.46 4.99
CA LEU A 87 -16.15 -6.04 5.38
C LEU A 87 -16.00 -5.09 4.18
N GLY A 88 -16.09 -5.61 2.95
CA GLY A 88 -16.04 -4.82 1.73
C GLY A 88 -14.67 -4.81 1.03
N ALA A 89 -13.70 -5.58 1.50
CA ALA A 89 -12.47 -5.80 0.75
C ALA A 89 -12.76 -6.66 -0.50
N ARG A 90 -12.08 -6.36 -1.60
CA ARG A 90 -12.25 -7.07 -2.88
C ARG A 90 -11.21 -8.16 -2.99
N VAL A 91 -11.63 -9.40 -3.23
CA VAL A 91 -10.70 -10.48 -3.52
C VAL A 91 -10.45 -10.51 -5.02
N ALA A 92 -9.19 -10.62 -5.41
CA ALA A 92 -8.79 -10.77 -6.80
C ALA A 92 -7.58 -11.70 -6.93
N THR A 93 -7.45 -12.33 -8.09
CA THR A 93 -6.20 -13.01 -8.48
C THR A 93 -5.15 -12.00 -8.93
N VAL A 94 -3.91 -12.46 -9.10
CA VAL A 94 -2.84 -11.62 -9.64
C VAL A 94 -3.20 -11.13 -11.05
N GLU A 95 -3.75 -12.01 -11.87
CA GLU A 95 -4.12 -11.76 -13.26
C GLU A 95 -5.22 -10.68 -13.37
N GLU A 96 -6.21 -10.75 -12.49
CA GLU A 96 -7.29 -9.76 -12.41
C GLU A 96 -6.75 -8.38 -12.00
N LEU A 97 -5.83 -8.34 -11.03
CA LEU A 97 -5.20 -7.10 -10.59
C LEU A 97 -4.30 -6.49 -11.67
N ILE A 98 -3.55 -7.31 -12.41
CA ILE A 98 -2.74 -6.86 -13.54
C ILE A 98 -3.64 -6.23 -14.61
N ARG A 99 -4.74 -6.90 -14.95
CA ARG A 99 -5.72 -6.38 -15.93
C ARG A 99 -6.29 -5.04 -15.48
N TYR A 100 -6.76 -4.96 -14.23
CA TYR A 100 -7.29 -3.73 -13.64
C TYR A 100 -6.26 -2.59 -13.65
N ALA A 101 -5.02 -2.88 -13.27
CA ALA A 101 -3.95 -1.88 -13.26
C ALA A 101 -3.63 -1.39 -14.69
N ALA A 102 -3.58 -2.29 -15.67
CA ALA A 102 -3.31 -1.93 -17.06
C ALA A 102 -4.42 -1.04 -17.65
N GLU A 103 -5.69 -1.37 -17.40
CA GLU A 103 -6.84 -0.56 -17.80
C GLU A 103 -6.79 0.82 -17.13
N LYS A 104 -6.54 0.86 -15.82
CA LYS A 104 -6.50 2.12 -15.06
C LYS A 104 -5.35 3.04 -15.49
N LEU A 105 -4.16 2.49 -15.75
CA LEU A 105 -3.01 3.26 -16.25
C LEU A 105 -3.27 3.80 -17.68
N SER A 106 -3.91 2.99 -18.53
CA SER A 106 -4.29 3.41 -19.88
C SER A 106 -5.30 4.57 -19.84
N ASN A 107 -6.27 4.51 -18.91
CA ASN A 107 -7.26 5.57 -18.72
C ASN A 107 -6.73 6.81 -17.99
N ALA A 108 -5.60 6.70 -17.28
CA ALA A 108 -4.98 7.80 -16.55
C ALA A 108 -4.04 8.66 -17.42
N GLY A 109 -3.89 8.35 -18.72
CA GLY A 109 -3.02 9.10 -19.63
C GLY A 109 -1.53 9.00 -19.30
N VAL A 110 -1.12 8.00 -18.52
CA VAL A 110 0.28 7.78 -18.14
C VAL A 110 1.00 7.09 -19.32
N PRO A 111 1.97 7.73 -19.98
CA PRO A 111 2.73 7.09 -21.05
C PRO A 111 3.48 5.87 -20.50
N ARG A 112 3.46 4.77 -21.27
CA ARG A 112 4.15 3.51 -20.95
C ARG A 112 5.67 3.66 -20.97
#